data_AF-A0A3C2E577-F1
#
_entry.id   AF-A0A3C2E577-F1
#
_cell.length_a   1.000
_cell.length_b   1.000
_cell.length_c   1.000
_cell.angle_alpha   90.00
_cell.angle_beta   90.00
_cell.angle_gamma   90.00
#
_symmetry.space_group_name_H-M   'P 1'
#
loop_
_entity.id
_entity.type
_entity.pdbx_description
1 polymer ?
#
loop_
_entity_poly.entity_id
_entity_poly.type
_entity_poly.pdbx_seq_one_letter_code
_entity_poly.pdbx_strand_id
1 'polypeptide(L)'
;MPTSSARSSKRGGYTLAELLVALVIIALTLAIVGPRLYFSSDAALADRAVRSFESAARAARAEARLSGSDTVLTVNLDTAVLRIEPSGQEFRLPEQLALTATVAEAELDP
;
A
#
# COMPACT_ATOMS: atom_id res chain seq x y z
N MET A 1 10.29 47.98 -57.80
CA MET A 1 11.05 46.74 -57.54
C MET A 1 10.99 46.41 -56.06
N PRO A 2 10.20 45.42 -55.61
CA PRO A 2 10.27 44.90 -54.26
C PRO A 2 11.25 43.70 -54.20
N THR A 3 12.30 43.80 -53.39
CA THR A 3 13.16 42.65 -53.06
C THR A 3 12.51 41.87 -51.91
N SER A 4 11.86 40.76 -52.24
CA SER A 4 11.33 39.82 -51.25
C SER A 4 12.49 39.09 -50.58
N SER A 5 12.79 39.45 -49.34
CA SER A 5 13.74 38.71 -48.49
C SER A 5 13.03 37.49 -47.91
N ALA A 6 13.21 36.32 -48.53
CA ALA A 6 12.73 35.05 -48.01
C ALA A 6 13.46 34.72 -46.69
N ARG A 7 12.77 34.92 -45.57
CA ARG A 7 13.25 34.52 -44.25
C ARG A 7 13.22 32.99 -44.18
N SER A 8 14.37 32.33 -44.20
CA SER A 8 14.45 30.87 -44.06
C SER A 8 13.93 30.49 -42.68
N SER A 9 12.76 29.88 -42.60
CA SER A 9 12.33 29.20 -41.40
C SER A 9 13.24 27.98 -41.21
N LYS A 10 14.19 28.07 -40.28
CA LYS A 10 14.93 26.90 -39.80
C LYS A 10 13.91 25.96 -39.17
N ARG A 11 13.42 24.99 -39.93
CA ARG A 11 12.71 23.84 -39.41
C ARG A 11 13.74 23.01 -38.66
N GLY A 12 13.84 23.22 -37.35
CA GLY A 12 14.69 22.43 -36.47
C GLY A 12 14.12 21.01 -36.35
N GLY A 13 14.85 20.03 -36.88
CA GLY A 13 14.62 18.61 -36.58
C GLY A 13 15.45 18.18 -35.37
N TYR A 14 15.04 17.12 -34.70
CA TYR A 14 15.78 16.53 -33.58
C TYR A 14 17.04 15.82 -34.08
N THR A 15 18.15 15.98 -33.37
CA THR A 15 19.38 15.27 -33.69
C THR A 15 19.40 13.87 -33.06
N LEU A 16 20.18 12.93 -33.63
CA LEU A 16 20.40 11.62 -32.99
C LEU A 16 20.99 11.75 -31.60
N ALA A 17 21.90 12.71 -31.39
CA ALA A 17 22.50 12.97 -30.09
C ALA A 17 21.44 13.40 -29.06
N GLU A 18 20.49 14.23 -29.46
CA GLU A 18 19.39 14.68 -28.59
C GLU A 18 18.46 13.52 -28.20
N LEU A 19 18.17 12.60 -29.12
CA LEU A 19 17.40 11.40 -28.79
C LEU A 19 18.15 10.46 -27.84
N LEU A 20 19.47 10.32 -28.00
CA LEU A 20 20.29 9.54 -27.07
C LEU A 20 20.30 10.17 -25.67
N VAL A 21 20.46 11.50 -25.59
CA VAL A 21 20.41 12.21 -24.31
C VAL A 21 19.03 12.07 -23.66
N ALA A 22 17.95 12.20 -24.43
CA ALA A 22 16.60 12.00 -23.91
C ALA A 22 16.40 10.57 -23.37
N LEU A 23 16.88 9.55 -24.07
CA LEU A 23 16.80 8.16 -23.61
C LEU A 23 17.59 7.94 -22.31
N VAL A 24 18.79 8.53 -22.20
CA VAL A 24 19.58 8.47 -20.97
C VAL A 24 18.85 9.14 -19.81
N ILE A 25 18.25 10.31 -20.03
CA ILE A 25 17.46 11.02 -19.00
C ILE A 25 16.26 10.16 -18.55
N ILE A 26 15.54 9.55 -19.49
CA ILE A 26 14.42 8.65 -19.18
C ILE A 26 14.91 7.44 -18.37
N ALA A 27 16.01 6.81 -18.79
CA ALA A 27 16.59 5.65 -18.10
C ALA A 27 17.02 5.99 -16.67
N LEU A 28 17.70 7.12 -16.47
CA LEU A 28 18.10 7.59 -15.14
C LEU A 28 16.89 7.91 -14.26
N THR A 29 15.86 8.54 -14.83
CA THR A 29 14.62 8.85 -14.11
C THR A 29 13.91 7.57 -13.66
N LEU A 30 13.78 6.58 -14.54
CA LEU A 30 13.19 5.27 -14.21
C LEU A 30 14.02 4.51 -13.16
N ALA A 31 15.34 4.59 -13.21
CA ALA A 31 16.21 3.96 -12.22
C ALA A 31 16.00 4.51 -10.80
N ILE A 32 15.63 5.79 -10.67
CA ILE A 32 15.37 6.44 -9.38
C ILE A 32 13.92 6.26 -8.94
N VAL A 33 12.96 6.47 -9.85
CA VAL A 33 11.53 6.49 -9.52
C VAL A 33 10.94 5.07 -9.48
N GLY A 34 11.41 4.15 -10.31
CA GLY A 34 10.91 2.78 -10.41
C GLY A 34 10.87 2.04 -9.06
N PRO A 35 11.99 1.97 -8.32
CA PRO A 35 12.02 1.31 -7.01
C PRO A 35 11.03 1.93 -6.00
N ARG A 36 10.87 3.26 -6.01
CA ARG A 36 9.97 3.96 -5.06
C ARG A 36 8.51 3.59 -5.24
N LEU A 37 8.07 3.36 -6.48
CA LEU A 37 6.71 2.90 -6.76
C LEU A 37 6.51 1.47 -6.26
N TYR A 38 7.51 0.60 -6.43
CA TYR A 38 7.43 -0.80 -6.04
C TYR A 38 7.51 -1.00 -4.51
N PHE A 39 8.40 -0.31 -3.80
CA PHE A 39 8.55 -0.48 -2.35
C PHE A 39 7.51 0.29 -1.50
N SER A 40 6.79 1.25 -2.09
CA SER A 40 5.74 1.99 -1.37
C SER A 40 4.51 1.15 -1.02
N SER A 41 4.28 0.02 -1.71
CA SER A 41 3.11 -0.84 -1.49
C SER A 41 3.19 -1.56 -0.14
N ASP A 42 4.35 -2.11 0.21
CA ASP A 42 4.43 -3.11 1.28
C ASP A 42 4.26 -2.47 2.66
N ALA A 43 4.91 -1.32 2.88
CA ALA A 43 4.73 -0.55 4.11
C ALA A 43 3.27 -0.05 4.25
N ALA A 44 2.65 0.37 3.15
CA ALA A 44 1.25 0.79 3.16
C ALA A 44 0.28 -0.38 3.41
N LEU A 45 0.60 -1.58 2.91
CA LEU A 45 -0.17 -2.80 3.15
C LEU A 45 -0.09 -3.22 4.62
N ALA A 46 1.10 -3.24 5.21
CA ALA A 46 1.28 -3.54 6.63
C ALA A 46 0.53 -2.55 7.53
N ASP A 47 0.64 -1.25 7.26
CA ASP A 47 -0.02 -0.19 8.02
C ASP A 47 -1.56 -0.26 7.90
N ARG A 48 -2.09 -0.68 6.73
CA ARG A 48 -3.52 -0.99 6.57
C ARG A 48 -3.93 -2.21 7.39
N ALA A 49 -3.13 -3.27 7.40
CA ALA A 49 -3.41 -4.49 8.16
C ALA A 49 -3.47 -4.21 9.68
N VAL A 50 -2.52 -3.42 10.19
CA VAL A 50 -2.51 -2.98 11.60
C VAL A 50 -3.79 -2.22 11.93
N ARG A 51 -4.18 -1.23 11.11
CA ARG A 51 -5.43 -0.48 11.33
C ARG A 51 -6.67 -1.35 11.29
N SER A 52 -6.74 -2.32 10.36
CA SER A 52 -7.84 -3.29 10.32
C SER A 52 -7.91 -4.12 11.60
N PHE A 53 -6.76 -4.62 12.08
CA PHE A 53 -6.69 -5.35 13.35
C PHE A 53 -7.13 -4.50 14.54
N GLU A 54 -6.62 -3.27 14.68
CA GLU A 54 -7.01 -2.35 15.75
C GLU A 54 -8.51 -2.06 15.74
N SER A 55 -9.10 -1.87 14.54
CA SER A 55 -10.53 -1.65 14.40
C SER A 55 -11.36 -2.86 14.81
N ALA A 56 -10.95 -4.07 14.44
CA ALA A 56 -11.60 -5.31 14.85
C ALA A 56 -11.51 -5.52 16.37
N ALA A 57 -10.34 -5.29 16.97
CA ALA A 57 -10.15 -5.39 18.42
C ALA A 57 -11.00 -4.35 19.18
N ARG A 58 -11.08 -3.11 18.65
CA ARG A 58 -11.93 -2.06 19.23
C ARG A 58 -13.42 -2.41 19.11
N ALA A 59 -13.84 -2.99 18.00
CA ALA A 59 -15.20 -3.46 17.79
C ALA A 59 -15.56 -4.60 18.76
N ALA A 60 -14.70 -5.62 18.89
CA ALA A 60 -14.89 -6.72 19.82
C ALA A 60 -15.00 -6.22 21.28
N ARG A 61 -14.13 -5.28 21.68
CA ARG A 61 -14.21 -4.67 23.01
C ARG A 61 -15.49 -3.85 23.22
N ALA A 62 -15.97 -3.17 22.18
CA ALA A 62 -17.25 -2.45 22.27
C ALA A 62 -18.42 -3.42 22.40
N GLU A 63 -18.40 -4.52 21.65
CA GLU A 63 -19.40 -5.60 21.73
C GLU A 63 -19.44 -6.24 23.11
N ALA A 64 -18.30 -6.60 23.69
CA ALA A 64 -18.21 -7.15 25.05
C ALA A 64 -18.84 -6.20 26.09
N ARG A 65 -18.54 -4.89 25.97
CA ARG A 65 -19.07 -3.87 26.89
C ARG A 65 -20.57 -3.66 26.75
N LEU A 66 -21.11 -3.74 25.53
CA LEU A 66 -22.52 -3.51 25.25
C LEU A 66 -23.37 -4.74 25.56
N SER A 67 -22.86 -5.93 25.24
CA SER A 67 -23.54 -7.21 25.53
C SER A 67 -23.43 -7.60 27.01
N GLY A 68 -22.38 -7.15 27.71
CA GLY A 68 -22.09 -7.59 29.07
C GLY A 68 -21.64 -9.06 29.14
N SER A 69 -21.22 -9.64 28.02
CA SER A 69 -20.76 -11.02 27.92
C SER A 69 -19.38 -11.11 27.27
N ASP A 70 -18.70 -12.23 27.49
CA ASP A 70 -17.41 -12.52 26.86
C ASP A 70 -17.52 -12.47 25.34
N THR A 71 -16.55 -11.80 24.71
CA THR A 71 -16.44 -11.66 23.24
C THR A 71 -15.05 -12.11 22.83
N VAL A 72 -14.98 -12.96 21.79
CA VAL A 72 -13.71 -13.54 21.33
C VAL A 72 -13.35 -12.97 19.96
N LEU A 73 -12.15 -12.42 19.82
CA LEU A 73 -11.56 -12.06 18.53
C LEU A 73 -10.67 -13.21 18.05
N THR A 74 -11.12 -13.94 17.05
CA THR A 74 -10.37 -15.02 16.41
C THR A 74 -9.53 -14.47 15.26
N VAL A 75 -8.26 -14.86 15.20
CA VAL A 75 -7.34 -14.53 14.10
C VAL A 75 -6.99 -15.83 13.37
N ASN A 76 -7.44 -15.98 12.13
CA ASN A 76 -7.02 -17.08 11.28
C ASN A 76 -5.79 -16.66 10.47
N LEU A 77 -4.64 -17.28 10.77
CA LEU A 77 -3.35 -16.95 10.15
C LEU A 77 -3.24 -17.47 8.71
N ASP A 78 -3.96 -18.53 8.36
CA ASP A 78 -3.94 -19.13 7.02
C ASP A 78 -4.82 -18.35 6.04
N THR A 79 -5.99 -17.88 6.49
CA THR A 79 -6.96 -17.17 5.65
C THR A 79 -6.89 -15.66 5.79
N ALA A 80 -6.08 -15.14 6.71
CA ALA A 80 -5.96 -13.72 7.03
C ALA A 80 -7.32 -13.06 7.37
N VAL A 81 -8.20 -13.82 8.03
CA VAL A 81 -9.53 -13.36 8.47
C VAL A 81 -9.54 -13.18 9.98
N LEU A 82 -10.05 -12.02 10.41
CA LEU A 82 -10.37 -11.69 11.79
C LEU A 82 -11.88 -11.87 11.97
N ARG A 83 -12.30 -12.59 13.01
CA ARG A 83 -13.72 -12.83 13.30
C ARG A 83 -14.03 -12.51 14.74
N ILE A 84 -15.12 -11.79 14.96
CA ILE A 84 -15.64 -11.47 16.29
C ILE A 84 -16.77 -12.43 16.60
N GLU A 85 -16.73 -13.08 17.75
CA GLU A 85 -17.82 -13.90 18.28
C GLU A 85 -18.42 -13.24 19.53
N PRO A 86 -19.76 -13.23 19.68
CA PRO A 86 -20.76 -13.99 18.92
C PRO A 86 -21.35 -13.32 17.67
N SER A 87 -21.12 -12.02 17.43
CA SER A 87 -21.72 -11.30 16.28
C SER A 87 -21.43 -11.91 14.91
N GLY A 88 -20.34 -12.66 14.77
CA GLY A 88 -19.87 -13.19 13.49
C GLY A 88 -19.31 -12.13 12.56
N GLN A 89 -19.02 -10.92 13.07
CA GLN A 89 -18.47 -9.85 12.25
C GLN A 89 -17.05 -10.23 11.78
N GLU A 90 -16.82 -10.12 10.47
CA GLU A 90 -15.55 -10.47 9.85
C GLU A 90 -14.81 -9.23 9.31
N PHE A 91 -13.49 -9.23 9.47
CA PHE A 91 -12.57 -8.28 8.85
C PHE A 91 -11.50 -9.06 8.09
N ARG A 92 -11.28 -8.71 6.82
CA ARG A 92 -10.24 -9.31 6.00
C ARG A 92 -8.97 -8.47 6.02
N LEU A 93 -7.84 -9.12 6.27
CA LEU A 93 -6.53 -8.54 6.09
C LEU A 93 -6.07 -8.75 4.62
N PRO A 94 -5.14 -7.94 4.11
CA PRO A 94 -4.57 -8.15 2.78
C PRO A 94 -3.87 -9.52 2.66
N GLU A 95 -4.23 -10.32 1.65
CA GLU A 95 -3.69 -11.67 1.42
C GLU A 95 -2.19 -11.70 1.10
N GLN A 96 -1.60 -10.55 0.77
CA GLN A 96 -0.17 -10.43 0.44
C GLN A 96 0.75 -10.43 1.69
N LEU A 97 0.19 -10.57 2.90
CA LEU A 97 0.94 -10.51 4.15
C LEU A 97 1.09 -11.90 4.78
N ALA A 98 2.32 -12.24 5.14
CA ALA A 98 2.59 -13.38 6.02
C ALA A 98 2.26 -12.99 7.47
N LEU A 99 1.33 -13.71 8.09
CA LEU A 99 0.92 -13.45 9.47
C LEU A 99 1.68 -14.37 10.43
N THR A 100 2.08 -13.82 11.58
CA THR A 100 2.67 -14.59 12.68
C THR A 100 2.12 -14.02 13.98
N ALA A 101 1.73 -14.88 14.89
CA ALA A 101 1.27 -14.49 16.22
C ALA A 101 2.35 -14.81 17.25
N THR A 102 2.64 -13.86 18.12
CA THR A 102 3.36 -14.11 19.38
C THR A 102 2.37 -13.90 20.50
N VAL A 103 2.04 -14.97 21.21
CA VAL A 103 1.14 -14.93 22.37
C VAL A 103 1.97 -14.96 23.65
N ALA A 104 1.48 -14.29 24.69
CA ALA A 104 2.10 -14.38 26.00
C ALA A 104 1.92 -15.80 26.58
N GLU A 105 2.92 -16.28 27.30
CA GLU A 105 2.95 -17.64 27.87
C GLU A 105 2.01 -17.81 29.08
N ALA A 106 1.61 -16.70 29.72
CA ALA A 106 0.63 -16.68 30.80
C ALA A 106 -0.31 -15.48 30.67
N GLU A 107 -1.59 -15.74 30.91
CA GLU A 107 -2.63 -14.71 31.03
C GLU A 107 -2.42 -13.96 32.35
N LEU A 108 -2.39 -12.63 32.30
CA LEU A 108 -2.36 -11.79 33.49
C LEU A 108 -3.76 -11.85 34.12
N ASP A 109 -3.93 -12.76 35.08
CA ASP A 109 -5.13 -12.83 35.92
C ASP A 109 -5.27 -11.50 36.71
N PRO A 110 -6.42 -10.81 36.67
CA PRO A 110 -6.63 -9.53 37.36
C PRO A 110 -6.71 -9.63 38.90
#